data_AF-A0A7Y5B5T3-F1
#
_entry.id   AF-A0A7Y5B5T3-F1
#
_cell.length_a   1.000
_cell.length_b   1.000
_cell.length_c   1.000
_cell.angle_alpha   90.00
_cell.angle_beta   90.00
_cell.angle_gamma   90.00
#
_symmetry.space_group_name_H-M   'P 1'
#
loop_
_entity.id
_entity.type
_entity.pdbx_description
1 polymer ?
#
loop_
_entity_poly.entity_id
_entity_poly.type
_entity_poly.pdbx_seq_one_letter_code
_entity_poly.pdbx_strand_id
1 'polypeptide(L)'
;MLRTAGLLLLFALCFDLQGQLSLTEVDEDNRRHSISKPLAIVDINSTIEVAIDRDELKKRIAGDSPNLTKLIDSASSLNSAAKQGREALAKLRPLAERYDPQRATIREVNALSEALAGLAQSAGAIDATLAADPRLGAEFEALIANLAGQDDLTIYTAVLELAERLAQDLTRSLMAELPNGTFVRAGAFVVRGGVSTPVHLPGFDTIAPIDPVRIERWVVPSASDWSKLNDLENAIKERKIEDLDGYLRQTWQNLRHKVDKAASNVLSLSELKEAATIIAEIVQLADSSSHALKADVTALSNLIKQFEAEIIAIQSAAKSGSWSDARLRYMTVIEIIGQFGASLQGLLGQSDEALSVLKEKAAQLQALNLPTKVIDKAKNELVSLLSEIGLQPVLDRIDTELLQFADAVKKHSIDSIPTSASLSLLTAGNRSPGDSVVIKMTYGSDDKPESMLQSYQLAMYQVLPHTKSVILPIFAQTQTGANNLTRFRIAPSYSWLYKPEGSRASVQANRFFRFGVGLNVAMLPAGSDNLNTVGVGLVVSGLDDIVQLGYGFNTGQNKGYFFVGLRLPLAPF
;
A
#
# COMPACT_ATOMS: atom_id res chain seq x y z
N MET A 1 -37.09 -16.20 12.96
CA MET A 1 -36.71 -16.50 11.56
C MET A 1 -36.85 -15.31 10.60
N LEU A 2 -37.05 -14.08 11.07
CA LEU A 2 -37.19 -12.87 10.22
C LEU A 2 -36.15 -11.78 10.54
N ARG A 3 -35.01 -12.15 11.12
CA ARG A 3 -33.91 -11.22 11.48
C ARG A 3 -32.58 -11.51 10.79
N THR A 4 -32.52 -12.52 9.91
CA THR A 4 -31.31 -12.90 9.17
C THR A 4 -31.30 -12.45 7.70
N ALA A 5 -32.41 -11.90 7.18
CA ALA A 5 -32.49 -11.41 5.80
C ALA A 5 -32.02 -9.94 5.62
N GLY A 6 -31.98 -9.15 6.70
CA GLY A 6 -31.61 -7.72 6.63
C GLY A 6 -30.11 -7.44 6.64
N LEU A 7 -29.26 -8.42 7.01
CA LEU A 7 -27.80 -8.24 7.10
C LEU A 7 -27.05 -8.71 5.83
N LEU A 8 -27.73 -9.43 4.93
CA LEU A 8 -27.17 -9.91 3.67
C LEU A 8 -27.37 -8.93 2.51
N LEU A 9 -28.32 -7.99 2.62
CA LEU A 9 -28.53 -6.95 1.60
C LEU A 9 -27.57 -5.75 1.71
N LEU A 10 -26.87 -5.59 2.84
CA LEU A 10 -25.88 -4.52 3.05
C LEU A 10 -24.46 -4.89 2.60
N PHE A 11 -24.22 -6.15 2.20
CA PHE A 11 -22.99 -6.59 1.55
C PHE A 11 -23.09 -6.68 0.02
N ALA A 12 -24.28 -6.47 -0.56
CA ALA A 12 -24.53 -6.55 -2.00
C ALA A 12 -24.55 -5.17 -2.72
N LEU A 13 -24.25 -4.07 -2.00
CA LEU A 13 -23.92 -2.77 -2.60
C LEU A 13 -22.39 -2.61 -2.71
N CYS A 14 -21.67 -3.67 -3.08
CA CYS A 14 -20.45 -3.48 -3.84
C CYS A 14 -20.91 -3.07 -5.23
N PHE A 15 -21.15 -1.78 -5.45
CA PHE A 15 -21.10 -1.26 -6.80
C PHE A 15 -19.74 -1.68 -7.35
N ASP A 16 -19.73 -2.54 -8.36
CA ASP A 16 -18.60 -2.62 -9.28
C ASP A 16 -18.51 -1.23 -9.92
N LEU A 17 -17.81 -0.33 -9.23
CA LEU A 17 -17.21 0.82 -9.87
C LEU A 17 -16.14 0.22 -10.79
N GLN A 18 -16.56 -0.17 -11.99
CA GLN A 18 -15.64 -0.28 -13.12
C GLN A 18 -15.05 1.11 -13.28
N GLY A 19 -13.90 1.32 -12.65
CA GLY A 19 -13.16 2.57 -12.74
C GLY A 19 -12.54 2.71 -14.13
N GLN A 20 -12.25 3.95 -14.53
CA GLN A 20 -11.56 4.23 -15.80
C GLN A 20 -10.17 3.56 -15.84
N LEU A 21 -9.60 3.27 -14.67
CA LEU A 21 -8.38 2.51 -14.48
C LEU A 21 -8.69 1.15 -13.88
N SER A 22 -8.09 0.11 -14.45
CA SER A 22 -7.93 -1.20 -13.83
C SER A 22 -6.46 -1.45 -13.55
N LEU A 23 -6.16 -1.89 -12.33
CA LEU A 23 -4.79 -2.11 -11.88
C LEU A 23 -4.61 -3.60 -11.59
N THR A 24 -3.51 -4.17 -12.09
CA THR A 24 -3.10 -5.54 -11.77
C THR A 24 -1.67 -5.53 -11.26
N GLU A 25 -1.45 -6.09 -10.08
CA GLU A 25 -0.11 -6.34 -9.57
C GLU A 25 0.42 -7.65 -10.14
N VAL A 26 1.67 -7.65 -10.57
CA VAL A 26 2.49 -8.84 -10.80
C VAL A 26 3.56 -8.87 -9.71
N ASP A 27 3.43 -9.79 -8.76
CA ASP A 27 4.40 -9.91 -7.67
C ASP A 27 5.71 -10.59 -8.12
N GLU A 28 6.69 -10.64 -7.23
CA GLU A 28 8.03 -11.19 -7.53
C GLU A 28 8.01 -12.70 -7.86
N ASP A 29 6.97 -13.42 -7.46
CA ASP A 29 6.74 -14.84 -7.81
C ASP A 29 5.91 -14.97 -9.12
N ASN A 30 5.74 -13.87 -9.88
CA ASN A 30 4.93 -13.76 -11.09
C ASN A 30 3.42 -14.06 -10.91
N ARG A 31 2.90 -13.97 -9.68
CA ARG A 31 1.46 -14.11 -9.43
C ARG A 31 0.76 -12.80 -9.73
N ARG A 32 -0.40 -12.89 -10.39
CA ARG A 32 -1.22 -11.75 -10.77
C ARG A 32 -2.31 -11.51 -9.73
N HIS A 33 -2.41 -10.29 -9.21
CA HIS A 33 -3.44 -9.88 -8.25
C HIS A 33 -4.19 -8.66 -8.79
N SER A 34 -5.52 -8.76 -8.90
CA SER A 34 -6.35 -7.61 -9.30
C SER A 34 -6.48 -6.62 -8.14
N ILE A 35 -6.27 -5.33 -8.42
CA ILE A 35 -6.41 -4.24 -7.47
C ILE A 35 -7.73 -3.53 -7.74
N SER A 36 -8.76 -3.89 -6.97
CA SER A 36 -10.10 -3.31 -7.12
C SER A 36 -10.37 -2.11 -6.20
N LYS A 37 -9.53 -1.88 -5.19
CA LYS A 37 -9.73 -0.82 -4.18
C LYS A 37 -8.75 0.33 -4.39
N PRO A 38 -9.19 1.61 -4.24
CA PRO A 38 -8.29 2.77 -4.25
C PRO A 38 -7.20 2.68 -3.20
N LEU A 39 -7.48 2.04 -2.06
CA LEU A 39 -6.51 1.73 -1.02
C LEU A 39 -6.23 0.23 -1.02
N ALA A 40 -5.03 -0.15 -1.44
CA ALA A 40 -4.62 -1.55 -1.53
C ALA A 40 -3.18 -1.74 -1.06
N ILE A 41 -2.76 -3.00 -0.94
CA ILE A 41 -1.41 -3.38 -0.52
C ILE A 41 -0.78 -4.18 -1.64
N VAL A 42 0.42 -3.77 -2.04
CA VAL A 42 1.21 -4.41 -3.10
C VAL A 42 2.56 -4.86 -2.56
N ASP A 43 3.15 -5.88 -3.19
CA ASP A 43 4.50 -6.29 -2.86
C ASP A 43 5.51 -5.21 -3.28
N ILE A 44 6.48 -4.92 -2.41
CA ILE A 44 7.43 -3.82 -2.58
C ILE A 44 8.33 -3.95 -3.83
N ASN A 45 8.48 -5.15 -4.38
CA ASN A 45 9.25 -5.41 -5.61
C ASN A 45 8.35 -5.68 -6.82
N SER A 46 7.04 -5.54 -6.69
CA SER A 46 6.08 -5.86 -7.74
C SER A 46 6.13 -4.90 -8.94
N THR A 47 5.44 -5.31 -10.00
CA THR A 47 5.12 -4.45 -11.13
C THR A 47 3.62 -4.20 -11.17
N ILE A 48 3.21 -2.95 -11.32
CA ILE A 48 1.80 -2.56 -11.44
C ILE A 48 1.47 -2.35 -12.91
N GLU A 49 0.67 -3.24 -13.47
CA GLU A 49 0.04 -3.08 -14.78
C GLU A 49 -1.17 -2.16 -14.62
N VAL A 50 -1.17 -1.03 -15.33
CA VAL A 50 -2.27 -0.08 -15.40
C VAL A 50 -2.92 -0.23 -16.76
N ALA A 51 -4.22 -0.47 -16.79
CA ALA A 51 -5.02 -0.49 -18.01
C ALA A 51 -6.11 0.59 -17.93
N ILE A 52 -6.28 1.33 -19.02
CA ILE A 52 -7.22 2.45 -19.15
C ILE A 52 -8.36 2.06 -20.07
N ASP A 53 -9.58 2.11 -19.55
CA ASP A 53 -10.78 2.04 -20.36
C ASP A 53 -11.10 3.44 -20.92
N ARG A 54 -10.82 3.63 -22.22
CA ARG A 54 -11.03 4.90 -22.89
C ARG A 54 -12.51 5.27 -23.01
N ASP A 55 -13.41 4.30 -23.09
CA ASP A 55 -14.84 4.56 -23.24
C ASP A 55 -15.42 5.01 -21.90
N GLU A 56 -15.05 4.33 -20.81
CA GLU A 56 -15.42 4.75 -19.45
C GLU A 56 -14.80 6.11 -19.10
N LEU A 57 -13.58 6.38 -19.56
CA LEU A 57 -12.95 7.69 -19.46
C LEU A 57 -13.75 8.79 -20.20
N LYS A 58 -14.18 8.52 -21.44
CA LYS A 58 -15.03 9.43 -22.22
C LYS A 58 -16.34 9.72 -21.48
N LYS A 59 -16.99 8.69 -20.94
CA LYS A 59 -18.23 8.84 -20.15
C LYS A 59 -18.02 9.71 -18.93
N ARG A 60 -16.93 9.48 -18.20
CA ARG A 60 -16.59 10.25 -17.00
C ARG A 60 -16.33 11.73 -17.30
N ILE A 61 -15.63 12.02 -18.40
CA ILE A 61 -15.35 13.39 -18.84
C ILE A 61 -16.62 14.08 -19.36
N ALA A 62 -17.50 13.33 -20.04
CA ALA A 62 -18.81 13.81 -20.49
C ALA A 62 -19.75 14.16 -19.31
N GLY A 63 -19.53 13.56 -18.14
CA GLY A 63 -20.31 13.81 -16.93
C GLY A 63 -21.77 13.39 -17.09
N ASP A 64 -22.69 14.19 -16.56
CA ASP A 64 -24.13 13.90 -16.58
C ASP A 64 -24.82 14.28 -17.90
N SER A 65 -24.08 14.65 -18.96
CA SER A 65 -24.68 15.04 -20.23
C SER A 65 -25.29 13.82 -20.94
N PRO A 66 -26.63 13.67 -20.97
CA PRO A 66 -27.25 12.44 -21.48
C PRO A 66 -27.01 12.28 -22.99
N ASN A 67 -26.86 13.40 -23.71
CA ASN A 67 -26.57 13.41 -25.13
C ASN A 67 -25.16 12.89 -25.42
N LEU A 68 -24.16 13.31 -24.64
CA LEU A 68 -22.78 12.86 -24.81
C LEU A 68 -22.64 11.37 -24.46
N THR A 69 -23.26 10.94 -23.37
CA THR A 69 -23.27 9.52 -22.97
C THR A 69 -23.90 8.66 -24.06
N LYS A 70 -25.02 9.11 -24.65
CA LYS A 70 -25.65 8.42 -25.77
C LYS A 70 -24.73 8.34 -26.99
N LEU A 71 -24.05 9.42 -27.35
CA LEU A 71 -23.08 9.41 -28.46
C LEU A 71 -21.93 8.42 -28.21
N ILE A 72 -21.41 8.37 -26.98
CA ILE A 72 -20.35 7.43 -26.58
C ILE A 72 -20.83 5.98 -26.66
N ASP A 73 -22.00 5.68 -26.08
CA ASP A 73 -22.57 4.34 -26.08
C ASP A 73 -22.85 3.84 -27.51
N SER A 74 -23.40 4.69 -28.37
CA SER A 74 -23.64 4.36 -29.78
C SER A 74 -22.33 4.15 -30.55
N ALA A 75 -21.33 5.03 -30.37
CA ALA A 75 -20.04 4.89 -31.04
C ALA A 75 -19.29 3.62 -30.62
N SER A 76 -19.23 3.34 -29.31
CA SER A 76 -18.58 2.15 -28.76
C SER A 76 -19.28 0.87 -29.22
N SER A 77 -20.62 0.84 -29.14
CA SER A 77 -21.42 -0.32 -29.58
C SER A 77 -21.25 -0.61 -31.07
N LEU A 78 -21.30 0.41 -31.94
CA LEU A 78 -21.09 0.25 -33.37
C LEU A 78 -19.67 -0.22 -33.70
N ASN A 79 -18.65 0.36 -33.08
CA ASN A 79 -17.25 -0.03 -33.33
C ASN A 79 -16.96 -1.47 -32.85
N SER A 80 -17.46 -1.83 -31.67
CA SER A 80 -17.34 -3.18 -31.11
C SER A 80 -18.04 -4.22 -32.00
N ALA A 81 -19.28 -3.93 -32.41
CA ALA A 81 -20.02 -4.77 -33.34
C ALA A 81 -19.29 -4.89 -34.68
N ALA A 82 -18.87 -3.78 -35.29
CA ALA A 82 -18.12 -3.78 -36.55
C ALA A 82 -16.84 -4.62 -36.48
N LYS A 83 -16.09 -4.52 -35.37
CA LYS A 83 -14.89 -5.34 -35.15
C LYS A 83 -15.24 -6.83 -35.03
N GLN A 84 -16.20 -7.19 -34.19
CA GLN A 84 -16.65 -8.58 -34.01
C GLN A 84 -17.15 -9.18 -35.33
N GLY A 85 -17.98 -8.43 -36.07
CA GLY A 85 -18.51 -8.84 -37.35
C GLY A 85 -17.41 -9.05 -38.40
N ARG A 86 -16.38 -8.20 -38.45
CA ARG A 86 -15.22 -8.39 -39.35
C ARG A 86 -14.42 -9.64 -39.01
N GLU A 87 -14.17 -9.89 -37.72
CA GLU A 87 -13.49 -11.11 -37.27
C GLU A 87 -14.29 -12.37 -37.65
N ALA A 88 -15.62 -12.33 -37.48
CA ALA A 88 -16.51 -13.41 -37.89
C ALA A 88 -16.54 -13.59 -39.41
N LEU A 89 -16.62 -12.50 -40.18
CA LEU A 89 -16.62 -12.51 -41.64
C LEU A 89 -15.30 -13.06 -42.21
N ALA A 90 -14.17 -12.68 -41.62
CA ALA A 90 -12.84 -13.17 -42.00
C ALA A 90 -12.71 -14.69 -41.81
N LYS A 91 -13.37 -15.25 -40.79
CA LYS A 91 -13.48 -16.71 -40.60
C LYS A 91 -14.48 -17.34 -41.59
N LEU A 92 -15.62 -16.69 -41.83
CA LEU A 92 -16.71 -17.21 -42.66
C LEU A 92 -16.33 -17.31 -44.14
N ARG A 93 -15.69 -16.28 -44.71
CA ARG A 93 -15.39 -16.22 -46.15
C ARG A 93 -14.66 -17.48 -46.68
N PRO A 94 -13.53 -17.92 -46.10
CA PRO A 94 -12.86 -19.14 -46.56
C PRO A 94 -13.64 -20.42 -46.22
N LEU A 95 -14.50 -20.42 -45.19
CA LEU A 95 -15.37 -21.54 -44.87
C LEU A 95 -16.49 -21.70 -45.92
N ALA A 96 -17.09 -20.59 -46.35
CA ALA A 96 -18.16 -20.57 -47.34
C ALA A 96 -17.67 -21.01 -48.73
N GLU A 97 -16.49 -20.56 -49.15
CA GLU A 97 -15.91 -20.91 -50.46
C GLU A 97 -15.64 -22.41 -50.62
N ARG A 98 -15.31 -23.12 -49.53
CA ARG A 98 -14.98 -24.55 -49.54
C ARG A 98 -16.10 -25.47 -49.07
N TYR A 99 -17.22 -24.91 -48.64
CA TYR A 99 -18.30 -25.69 -48.06
C TYR A 99 -19.04 -26.48 -49.14
N ASP A 100 -18.94 -27.80 -49.05
CA ASP A 100 -19.73 -28.74 -49.85
C ASP A 100 -20.67 -29.51 -48.91
N PRO A 101 -21.99 -29.29 -48.96
CA PRO A 101 -22.94 -29.95 -48.06
C PRO A 101 -22.92 -31.48 -48.18
N GLN A 102 -22.42 -32.04 -49.28
CA GLN A 102 -22.30 -33.49 -49.47
C GLN A 102 -21.02 -34.08 -48.85
N ARG A 103 -20.03 -33.23 -48.52
CA ARG A 103 -18.71 -33.65 -48.02
C ARG A 103 -18.31 -32.98 -46.71
N ALA A 104 -19.15 -32.08 -46.19
CA ALA A 104 -18.86 -31.31 -45.00
C ALA A 104 -18.66 -32.20 -43.76
N THR A 105 -17.57 -31.98 -43.06
CA THR A 105 -17.32 -32.60 -41.76
C THR A 105 -18.09 -31.89 -40.64
N ILE A 106 -18.37 -32.60 -39.53
CA ILE A 106 -18.99 -31.99 -38.33
C ILE A 106 -18.19 -30.77 -37.85
N ARG A 107 -16.86 -30.84 -37.95
CA ARG A 107 -15.97 -29.74 -37.57
C ARG A 107 -16.18 -28.50 -38.44
N GLU A 108 -16.34 -28.67 -39.75
CA GLU A 108 -16.61 -27.56 -40.68
C GLU A 108 -18.00 -26.96 -40.46
N VAL A 109 -19.02 -27.79 -40.22
CA VAL A 109 -20.37 -27.32 -39.89
C VAL A 109 -20.35 -26.51 -38.59
N ASN A 110 -19.66 -26.98 -37.56
CA ASN A 110 -19.53 -26.25 -36.30
C ASN A 110 -18.79 -24.91 -36.47
N ALA A 111 -17.69 -24.89 -37.23
CA ALA A 111 -16.95 -23.67 -37.51
C ALA A 111 -17.77 -22.65 -38.33
N LEU A 112 -18.56 -23.13 -39.30
CA LEU A 112 -19.48 -22.29 -40.07
C LEU A 112 -20.57 -21.71 -39.18
N SER A 113 -21.17 -22.55 -38.32
CA SER A 113 -22.19 -22.13 -37.34
C SER A 113 -21.65 -21.09 -36.37
N GLU A 114 -20.44 -21.27 -35.84
CA GLU A 114 -19.80 -20.31 -34.94
C GLU A 114 -19.54 -18.96 -35.63
N ALA A 115 -19.04 -18.98 -36.87
CA ALA A 115 -18.81 -17.75 -37.64
C ALA A 115 -20.11 -17.03 -37.98
N LEU A 116 -21.17 -17.76 -38.37
CA LEU A 116 -22.49 -17.19 -38.61
C LEU A 116 -23.12 -16.64 -37.33
N ALA A 117 -22.98 -17.32 -36.19
CA ALA A 117 -23.44 -16.83 -34.90
C ALA A 117 -22.74 -15.53 -34.49
N GLY A 118 -21.42 -15.42 -34.74
CA GLY A 118 -20.67 -14.18 -34.51
C GLY A 118 -21.16 -13.01 -35.38
N LEU A 119 -21.49 -13.27 -36.65
CA LEU A 119 -22.11 -12.27 -37.53
C LEU A 119 -23.51 -11.86 -37.08
N ALA A 120 -24.36 -12.84 -36.72
CA ALA A 120 -25.70 -12.57 -36.22
C ALA A 120 -25.67 -11.75 -34.92
N GLN A 121 -24.74 -12.04 -34.02
CA GLN A 121 -24.53 -11.27 -32.80
C GLN A 121 -24.11 -9.83 -33.10
N SER A 122 -23.16 -9.65 -34.02
CA SER A 122 -22.74 -8.32 -34.49
C SER A 122 -23.91 -7.55 -35.11
N ALA A 123 -24.71 -8.18 -35.97
CA ALA A 123 -25.86 -7.54 -36.61
C ALA A 123 -26.93 -7.15 -35.59
N GLY A 124 -27.22 -8.02 -34.62
CA GLY A 124 -28.14 -7.73 -33.52
C GLY A 124 -27.67 -6.57 -32.63
N ALA A 125 -26.35 -6.45 -32.39
CA ALA A 125 -25.79 -5.32 -31.65
C ALA A 125 -25.91 -3.99 -32.42
N ILE A 126 -25.72 -4.01 -33.74
CA ILE A 126 -25.95 -2.85 -34.61
C ILE A 126 -27.43 -2.46 -34.55
N ASP A 127 -28.35 -3.40 -34.77
CA ASP A 127 -29.80 -3.15 -34.75
C ASP A 127 -30.27 -2.57 -33.41
N ALA A 128 -29.80 -3.14 -32.28
CA ALA A 128 -30.07 -2.59 -30.96
C ALA A 128 -29.55 -1.15 -30.79
N THR A 129 -28.40 -0.83 -31.38
CA THR A 129 -27.85 0.54 -31.37
C THR A 129 -28.70 1.49 -32.20
N LEU A 130 -29.20 1.05 -33.36
CA LEU A 130 -30.11 1.84 -34.21
C LEU A 130 -31.46 2.09 -33.54
N ALA A 131 -31.99 1.08 -32.84
CA ALA A 131 -33.21 1.24 -32.05
C ALA A 131 -33.02 2.27 -30.91
N ALA A 132 -31.84 2.30 -30.29
CA ALA A 132 -31.50 3.27 -29.26
C ALA A 132 -31.23 4.68 -29.82
N ASP A 133 -30.65 4.81 -31.02
CA ASP A 133 -30.45 6.07 -31.73
C ASP A 133 -31.01 6.05 -33.17
N PRO A 134 -32.32 6.32 -33.34
CA PRO A 134 -32.99 6.25 -34.65
C PRO A 134 -32.40 7.18 -35.72
N ARG A 135 -31.64 8.21 -35.33
CA ARG A 135 -30.96 9.12 -36.26
C ARG A 135 -29.97 8.38 -37.17
N LEU A 136 -29.42 7.26 -36.71
CA LEU A 136 -28.45 6.45 -37.44
C LEU A 136 -29.12 5.53 -38.47
N GLY A 137 -30.40 5.21 -38.30
CA GLY A 137 -31.10 4.19 -39.11
C GLY A 137 -31.20 4.52 -40.59
N ALA A 138 -31.39 5.80 -40.93
CA ALA A 138 -31.60 6.23 -42.31
C ALA A 138 -30.41 5.89 -43.24
N GLU A 139 -29.17 5.96 -42.73
CA GLU A 139 -27.99 5.61 -43.53
C GLU A 139 -27.89 4.11 -43.78
N PHE A 140 -28.25 3.27 -42.80
CA PHE A 140 -28.28 1.83 -42.96
C PHE A 140 -29.38 1.38 -43.92
N GLU A 141 -30.58 1.94 -43.79
CA GLU A 141 -31.69 1.65 -44.71
C GLU A 141 -31.35 2.03 -46.15
N ALA A 142 -30.75 3.21 -46.35
CA ALA A 142 -30.29 3.65 -47.66
C ALA A 142 -29.20 2.74 -48.23
N LEU A 143 -28.23 2.30 -47.41
CA LEU A 143 -27.19 1.36 -47.83
C LEU A 143 -27.80 0.02 -48.25
N ILE A 144 -28.68 -0.56 -47.43
CA ILE A 144 -29.33 -1.85 -47.70
C ILE A 144 -30.18 -1.77 -48.97
N ALA A 145 -30.93 -0.69 -49.16
CA ALA A 145 -31.72 -0.48 -50.38
C ALA A 145 -30.83 -0.39 -51.64
N ASN A 146 -29.66 0.27 -51.54
CA ASN A 146 -28.71 0.39 -52.64
C ASN A 146 -27.98 -0.94 -52.97
N LEU A 147 -27.90 -1.85 -52.00
CA LEU A 147 -27.30 -3.17 -52.17
C LEU A 147 -28.34 -4.26 -52.49
N ALA A 148 -29.58 -3.87 -52.80
CA ALA A 148 -30.62 -4.81 -53.19
C ALA A 148 -30.16 -5.67 -54.39
N GLY A 149 -30.15 -7.00 -54.20
CA GLY A 149 -29.71 -7.97 -55.20
C GLY A 149 -28.22 -8.32 -55.17
N GLN A 150 -27.42 -7.76 -54.25
CA GLN A 150 -26.07 -8.23 -53.96
C GLN A 150 -26.12 -9.49 -53.08
N ASP A 151 -25.01 -10.24 -53.01
CA ASP A 151 -24.90 -11.39 -52.11
C ASP A 151 -24.78 -10.96 -50.64
N ASP A 152 -25.20 -11.84 -49.73
CA ASP A 152 -25.26 -11.55 -48.30
C ASP A 152 -23.89 -11.14 -47.72
N LEU A 153 -22.79 -11.74 -48.17
CA LEU A 153 -21.45 -11.41 -47.65
C LEU A 153 -21.04 -9.99 -48.05
N THR A 154 -21.38 -9.57 -49.27
CA THR A 154 -21.19 -8.18 -49.73
C THR A 154 -22.02 -7.21 -48.90
N ILE A 155 -23.29 -7.54 -48.61
CA ILE A 155 -24.16 -6.73 -47.75
C ILE A 155 -23.57 -6.60 -46.34
N TYR A 156 -23.18 -7.72 -45.70
CA TYR A 156 -22.58 -7.69 -44.37
C TYR A 156 -21.28 -6.90 -44.33
N THR A 157 -20.42 -7.04 -45.35
CA THR A 157 -19.18 -6.25 -45.44
C THR A 157 -19.48 -4.76 -45.41
N ALA A 158 -20.40 -4.31 -46.26
CA ALA A 158 -20.76 -2.90 -46.37
C ALA A 158 -21.44 -2.35 -45.09
N VAL A 159 -22.31 -3.15 -44.46
CA VAL A 159 -22.96 -2.79 -43.18
C VAL A 159 -21.92 -2.60 -42.07
N LEU A 160 -20.92 -3.48 -41.99
CA LEU A 160 -19.85 -3.37 -40.99
C LEU A 160 -18.93 -2.16 -41.25
N GLU A 161 -18.62 -1.87 -42.51
CA GLU A 161 -17.87 -0.67 -42.91
C GLU A 161 -18.63 0.62 -42.57
N LEU A 162 -19.94 0.65 -42.82
CA LEU A 162 -20.80 1.78 -42.44
C LEU A 162 -20.86 1.95 -40.92
N ALA A 163 -21.01 0.87 -40.17
CA ALA A 163 -21.01 0.91 -38.70
C ALA A 163 -19.70 1.51 -38.15
N GLU A 164 -18.55 1.11 -38.69
CA GLU A 164 -17.25 1.68 -38.31
C GLU A 164 -17.14 3.17 -38.67
N ARG A 165 -17.58 3.56 -39.88
CA ARG A 165 -17.58 4.97 -40.30
C ARG A 165 -18.45 5.83 -39.38
N LEU A 166 -19.67 5.38 -39.09
CA LEU A 166 -20.58 6.09 -38.20
C LEU A 166 -20.05 6.16 -36.77
N ALA A 167 -19.41 5.10 -36.27
CA ALA A 167 -18.72 5.16 -34.98
C ALA A 167 -17.62 6.23 -34.95
N GLN A 168 -16.87 6.40 -36.04
CA GLN A 168 -15.87 7.46 -36.18
C GLN A 168 -16.49 8.85 -36.28
N ASP A 169 -17.60 9.01 -37.01
CA ASP A 169 -18.34 10.28 -37.11
C ASP A 169 -18.92 10.71 -35.75
N LEU A 170 -19.51 9.77 -35.01
CA LEU A 170 -20.03 10.00 -33.65
C LEU A 170 -18.90 10.36 -32.70
N THR A 171 -17.76 9.68 -32.78
CA THR A 171 -16.57 10.00 -31.98
C THR A 171 -16.05 11.40 -32.31
N ARG A 172 -16.01 11.79 -33.59
CA ARG A 172 -15.64 13.16 -34.00
C ARG A 172 -16.62 14.21 -33.48
N SER A 173 -17.91 13.91 -33.48
CA SER A 173 -18.96 14.80 -32.96
C SER A 173 -18.83 14.99 -31.45
N LEU A 174 -18.61 13.89 -30.71
CA LEU A 174 -18.30 13.92 -29.27
C LEU A 174 -17.10 14.83 -28.98
N MET A 175 -16.00 14.67 -29.73
CA MET A 175 -14.78 15.46 -29.51
C MET A 175 -14.99 16.95 -29.83
N ALA A 176 -15.92 17.29 -30.74
CA ALA A 176 -16.28 18.68 -31.04
C ALA A 176 -17.18 19.32 -29.96
N GLU A 177 -17.91 18.52 -29.19
CA GLU A 177 -18.74 19.00 -28.06
C GLU A 177 -17.93 19.15 -26.75
N LEU A 178 -16.76 18.51 -26.65
CA LEU A 178 -15.86 18.72 -25.51
C LEU A 178 -15.19 20.10 -25.58
N PRO A 179 -14.87 20.73 -24.42
CA PRO A 179 -14.13 21.99 -24.40
C PRO A 179 -12.83 21.91 -25.21
N ASN A 180 -12.50 22.98 -25.94
CA ASN A 180 -11.25 23.05 -26.69
C ASN A 180 -10.06 22.80 -25.77
N GLY A 181 -9.09 22.03 -26.29
CA GLY A 181 -7.90 21.65 -25.53
C GLY A 181 -8.18 20.66 -24.40
N THR A 182 -9.28 19.90 -24.41
CA THR A 182 -9.50 18.85 -23.40
C THR A 182 -8.35 17.84 -23.41
N PHE A 183 -7.72 17.64 -22.26
CA PHE A 183 -6.59 16.74 -22.06
C PHE A 183 -6.76 15.88 -20.81
N VAL A 184 -6.08 14.74 -20.81
CA VAL A 184 -5.94 13.82 -19.68
C VAL A 184 -4.47 13.69 -19.32
N ARG A 185 -4.17 13.65 -18.03
CA ARG A 185 -2.83 13.36 -17.50
C ARG A 185 -2.94 12.18 -16.55
N ALA A 186 -1.97 11.28 -16.61
CA ALA A 186 -1.78 10.27 -15.58
C ALA A 186 -0.31 10.25 -15.18
N GLY A 187 -0.06 9.97 -13.92
CA GLY A 187 1.30 9.91 -13.38
C GLY A 187 1.33 9.12 -12.09
N ALA A 188 2.53 8.73 -11.71
CA ALA A 188 2.77 7.96 -10.51
C ALA A 188 3.75 8.68 -9.59
N PHE A 189 3.60 8.46 -8.28
CA PHE A 189 4.42 9.05 -7.23
C PHE A 189 4.77 8.01 -6.18
N VAL A 190 5.98 8.05 -5.65
CA VAL A 190 6.30 7.36 -4.40
C VAL A 190 6.25 8.39 -3.29
N VAL A 191 5.41 8.11 -2.28
CA VAL A 191 5.28 8.92 -1.07
C VAL A 191 6.03 8.21 0.05
N ARG A 192 7.07 8.89 0.54
CA ARG A 192 7.95 8.42 1.63
C ARG A 192 8.20 9.58 2.54
N GLY A 193 8.09 9.42 3.84
CA GLY A 193 8.51 10.55 4.68
C GLY A 193 7.59 11.76 4.53
N GLY A 194 6.36 11.66 3.99
CA GLY A 194 5.55 12.83 3.60
C GLY A 194 6.15 13.63 2.44
N VAL A 195 7.17 13.08 1.77
CA VAL A 195 7.80 13.62 0.58
C VAL A 195 7.35 12.77 -0.59
N SER A 196 6.68 13.42 -1.53
CA SER A 196 6.32 12.80 -2.80
C SER A 196 7.42 12.97 -3.84
N THR A 197 7.82 11.87 -4.46
CA THR A 197 8.75 11.86 -5.59
C THR A 197 8.02 11.30 -6.81
N PRO A 198 7.93 12.02 -7.94
CA PRO A 198 7.32 11.48 -9.14
C PRO A 198 8.16 10.33 -9.69
N VAL A 199 7.50 9.29 -10.22
CA VAL A 199 8.16 8.12 -10.80
C VAL A 199 7.69 7.88 -12.22
N HIS A 200 8.60 7.36 -13.04
CA HIS A 200 8.37 7.14 -14.45
C HIS A 200 7.22 6.14 -14.70
N LEU A 201 6.20 6.60 -15.42
CA LEU A 201 5.10 5.82 -15.94
C LEU A 201 5.20 5.80 -17.48
N PRO A 202 5.62 4.68 -18.09
CA PRO A 202 5.87 4.60 -19.52
C PRO A 202 4.69 5.07 -20.38
N GLY A 203 4.98 5.95 -21.34
CA GLY A 203 3.98 6.53 -22.24
C GLY A 203 3.31 7.81 -21.73
N PHE A 204 3.27 8.02 -20.41
CA PHE A 204 2.56 9.13 -19.76
C PHE A 204 3.45 10.30 -19.37
N ASP A 205 4.76 10.12 -19.32
CA ASP A 205 5.70 11.18 -18.95
C ASP A 205 7.01 11.10 -19.75
N THR A 206 7.94 12.00 -19.39
CA THR A 206 9.31 12.07 -19.90
C THR A 206 10.35 11.96 -18.77
N ILE A 207 9.93 11.50 -17.59
CA ILE A 207 10.80 11.32 -16.42
C ILE A 207 11.76 10.18 -16.73
N ALA A 208 13.05 10.38 -16.47
CA ALA A 208 14.03 9.31 -16.63
C ALA A 208 13.77 8.19 -15.60
N PRO A 209 13.78 6.91 -16.00
CA PRO A 209 13.74 5.81 -15.05
C PRO A 209 14.92 5.89 -14.08
N ILE A 210 14.67 5.64 -12.80
CA ILE A 210 15.73 5.53 -11.78
C ILE A 210 16.33 4.13 -11.88
N ASP A 211 17.62 4.00 -11.56
CA ASP A 211 18.29 2.71 -11.48
C ASP A 211 17.49 1.71 -10.62
N PRO A 212 17.33 0.45 -11.09
CA PRO A 212 16.59 -0.55 -10.35
C PRO A 212 17.21 -0.80 -8.97
N VAL A 213 16.44 -0.53 -7.92
CA VAL A 213 16.75 -0.96 -6.55
C VAL A 213 15.91 -2.19 -6.28
N ARG A 214 16.46 -3.27 -5.73
CA ARG A 214 15.69 -4.44 -5.29
C ARG A 214 15.75 -4.54 -3.77
N ILE A 215 14.59 -4.72 -3.13
CA ILE A 215 14.56 -5.00 -1.70
C ILE A 215 14.74 -6.50 -1.52
N GLU A 216 15.91 -6.92 -1.01
CA GLU A 216 16.24 -8.34 -0.91
C GLU A 216 15.26 -9.10 -0.03
N ARG A 217 14.79 -10.24 -0.55
CA ARG A 217 13.85 -11.13 0.12
C ARG A 217 14.57 -12.11 1.05
N TRP A 218 15.78 -12.53 0.70
CA TRP A 218 16.55 -13.49 1.48
C TRP A 218 17.80 -12.82 2.03
N VAL A 219 17.60 -11.94 3.01
CA VAL A 219 18.71 -11.27 3.69
C VAL A 219 19.46 -12.28 4.56
N VAL A 220 20.76 -12.38 4.31
CA VAL A 220 21.73 -13.12 5.12
C VAL A 220 22.56 -12.10 5.92
N PRO A 221 22.91 -12.39 7.18
CA PRO A 221 23.80 -11.52 7.96
C PRO A 221 25.05 -11.14 7.18
N SER A 222 25.31 -9.85 7.08
CA SER A 222 26.48 -9.29 6.38
C SER A 222 27.58 -8.84 7.35
N ALA A 223 28.78 -8.60 6.84
CA ALA A 223 29.85 -7.98 7.63
C ALA A 223 29.44 -6.58 8.16
N SER A 224 28.57 -5.87 7.44
CA SER A 224 28.06 -4.56 7.87
C SER A 224 27.13 -4.66 9.10
N ASP A 225 26.41 -5.78 9.23
CA ASP A 225 25.53 -6.02 10.38
C ASP A 225 26.35 -6.27 11.65
N TRP A 226 27.52 -6.91 11.53
CA TRP A 226 28.46 -7.06 12.64
C TRP A 226 29.03 -5.72 13.09
N SER A 227 29.33 -4.80 12.16
CA SER A 227 29.76 -3.45 12.52
C SER A 227 28.68 -2.71 13.31
N LYS A 228 27.44 -2.73 12.83
CA LYS A 228 26.30 -2.10 13.52
C LYS A 228 26.05 -2.69 14.91
N LEU A 229 26.28 -3.99 15.09
CA LEU A 229 26.19 -4.64 16.39
C LEU A 229 27.24 -4.10 17.37
N ASN A 230 28.48 -3.90 16.91
CA ASN A 230 29.55 -3.29 17.69
C ASN A 230 29.26 -1.80 17.99
N ASP A 231 28.70 -1.07 17.03
CA ASP A 231 28.31 0.33 17.22
C ASP A 231 27.24 0.44 18.31
N LEU A 232 26.24 -0.46 18.28
CA LEU A 232 25.23 -0.55 19.34
C LEU A 232 25.85 -0.92 20.70
N GLU A 233 26.80 -1.85 20.74
CA GLU A 233 27.53 -2.20 21.96
C GLU A 233 28.23 -0.98 22.57
N ASN A 234 28.96 -0.22 21.74
CA ASN A 234 29.66 0.99 22.16
C ASN A 234 28.68 2.04 22.67
N ALA A 235 27.57 2.25 21.96
CA ALA A 235 26.56 3.22 22.36
C ALA A 235 25.88 2.86 23.69
N ILE A 236 25.63 1.57 23.96
CA ILE A 236 25.13 1.09 25.27
C ILE A 236 26.14 1.42 26.38
N LYS A 237 27.44 1.14 26.16
CA LYS A 237 28.50 1.40 27.13
C LYS A 237 28.69 2.89 27.42
N GLU A 238 28.74 3.72 26.39
CA GLU A 238 28.90 5.18 26.51
C GLU A 238 27.78 5.84 27.30
N ARG A 239 26.53 5.40 27.05
CA ARG A 239 25.34 5.99 27.68
C ARG A 239 25.03 5.41 29.06
N LYS A 240 25.81 4.43 29.53
CA LYS A 240 25.64 3.77 30.84
C LYS A 240 24.20 3.30 31.08
N ILE A 241 23.56 2.79 30.03
CA ILE A 241 22.23 2.18 30.14
C ILE A 241 22.47 0.77 30.68
N GLU A 242 21.96 0.49 31.88
CA GLU A 242 22.17 -0.82 32.54
C GLU A 242 20.93 -1.72 32.44
N ASP A 243 19.74 -1.12 32.41
CA ASP A 243 18.45 -1.81 32.47
C ASP A 243 17.39 -1.16 31.57
N LEU A 244 16.21 -1.78 31.54
CA LEU A 244 15.07 -1.34 30.74
C LEU A 244 14.57 0.05 31.16
N ASP A 245 14.50 0.33 32.47
CA ASP A 245 14.03 1.61 32.98
C ASP A 245 14.97 2.76 32.56
N GLY A 246 16.28 2.51 32.51
CA GLY A 246 17.28 3.42 31.95
C GLY A 246 17.07 3.65 30.44
N TYR A 247 16.88 2.59 29.67
CA TYR A 247 16.62 2.66 28.22
C TYR A 247 15.36 3.47 27.90
N LEU A 248 14.25 3.20 28.59
CA LEU A 248 12.98 3.90 28.40
C LEU A 248 13.09 5.38 28.80
N ARG A 249 13.73 5.69 29.93
CA ARG A 249 13.97 7.09 30.35
C ARG A 249 14.80 7.87 29.34
N GLN A 250 15.85 7.26 28.78
CA GLN A 250 16.71 7.93 27.80
C GLN A 250 15.98 8.14 26.46
N THR A 251 15.25 7.13 25.98
CA THR A 251 14.40 7.21 24.79
C THR A 251 13.41 8.37 24.93
N TRP A 252 12.79 8.47 26.11
CA TRP A 252 11.87 9.53 26.46
C TRP A 252 12.50 10.93 26.45
N GLN A 253 13.67 11.09 27.06
CA GLN A 253 14.38 12.38 27.07
C GLN A 253 14.75 12.83 25.65
N ASN A 254 15.16 11.91 24.78
CA ASN A 254 15.47 12.21 23.39
C ASN A 254 14.22 12.67 22.62
N LEU A 255 13.09 11.97 22.80
CA LEU A 255 11.82 12.36 22.20
C LEU A 255 11.39 13.76 22.65
N ARG A 256 11.39 14.00 23.96
CA ARG A 256 11.04 15.32 24.51
C ARG A 256 11.93 16.41 23.93
N HIS A 257 13.25 16.21 23.90
CA HIS A 257 14.18 17.20 23.34
C HIS A 257 13.89 17.51 21.86
N LYS A 258 13.54 16.50 21.06
CA LYS A 258 13.18 16.69 19.63
C LYS A 258 11.86 17.44 19.47
N VAL A 259 10.85 17.10 20.27
CA VAL A 259 9.57 17.83 20.31
C VAL A 259 9.81 19.29 20.70
N ASP A 260 10.56 19.54 21.78
CA ASP A 260 10.90 20.89 22.26
C ASP A 260 11.64 21.69 21.18
N LYS A 261 12.58 21.06 20.47
CA LYS A 261 13.32 21.67 19.37
C LYS A 261 12.41 22.02 18.19
N ALA A 262 11.60 21.09 17.72
CA ALA A 262 10.65 21.33 16.63
C ALA A 262 9.67 22.45 16.99
N ALA A 263 9.11 22.41 18.21
CA ALA A 263 8.26 23.47 18.74
C ALA A 263 8.98 24.83 18.75
N SER A 264 10.24 24.88 19.22
CA SER A 264 11.01 26.14 19.24
C SER A 264 11.31 26.69 17.84
N ASN A 265 11.65 25.83 16.88
CA ASN A 265 11.89 26.20 15.48
C ASN A 265 10.64 26.79 14.84
N VAL A 266 9.49 26.21 15.15
CA VAL A 266 8.19 26.63 14.63
C VAL A 266 7.68 27.90 15.33
N LEU A 267 7.84 28.02 16.66
CA LEU A 267 7.50 29.22 17.43
C LEU A 267 8.38 30.43 17.10
N SER A 268 9.61 30.21 16.62
CA SER A 268 10.49 31.30 16.14
C SER A 268 9.95 32.02 14.90
N LEU A 269 8.91 31.49 14.24
CA LEU A 269 8.22 32.09 13.09
C LEU A 269 7.21 33.17 13.51
N SER A 270 7.60 34.04 14.45
CA SER A 270 6.81 35.04 15.21
C SER A 270 5.86 35.99 14.45
N GLU A 271 5.71 35.86 13.14
CA GLU A 271 4.88 36.73 12.29
C GLU A 271 3.39 36.35 12.28
N LEU A 272 2.95 35.26 12.92
CA LEU A 272 1.57 34.79 12.82
C LEU A 272 0.98 34.32 14.16
N LYS A 273 0.27 35.23 14.84
CA LYS A 273 -0.44 34.98 16.11
C LYS A 273 -1.39 33.77 16.04
N GLU A 274 -2.07 33.58 14.92
CA GLU A 274 -3.04 32.48 14.73
C GLU A 274 -2.34 31.12 14.52
N ALA A 275 -1.22 31.10 13.78
CA ALA A 275 -0.39 29.91 13.69
C ALA A 275 0.20 29.55 15.07
N ALA A 276 0.64 30.53 15.86
CA ALA A 276 1.19 30.32 17.20
C ALA A 276 0.18 29.65 18.16
N THR A 277 -1.12 29.95 18.04
CA THR A 277 -2.18 29.26 18.81
C THR A 277 -2.33 27.80 18.40
N ILE A 278 -2.38 27.53 17.08
CA ILE A 278 -2.44 26.15 16.57
C ILE A 278 -1.18 25.37 17.00
N ILE A 279 -0.01 26.00 16.95
CA ILE A 279 1.26 25.42 17.40
C ILE A 279 1.24 25.14 18.91
N ALA A 280 0.73 26.06 19.74
CA ALA A 280 0.60 25.84 21.17
C ALA A 280 -0.34 24.66 21.50
N GLU A 281 -1.42 24.50 20.73
CA GLU A 281 -2.32 23.34 20.84
C GLU A 281 -1.63 22.04 20.41
N ILE A 282 -0.79 22.06 19.37
CA ILE A 282 0.04 20.93 18.97
C ILE A 282 1.05 20.55 20.07
N VAL A 283 1.68 21.55 20.71
CA VAL A 283 2.60 21.33 21.84
C VAL A 283 1.85 20.76 23.05
N GLN A 284 0.67 21.30 23.37
CA GLN A 284 -0.16 20.80 24.46
C GLN A 284 -0.67 19.37 24.20
N LEU A 285 -1.02 19.06 22.94
CA LEU A 285 -1.35 17.71 22.51
C LEU A 285 -0.14 16.78 22.72
N ALA A 286 1.06 17.18 22.27
CA ALA A 286 2.28 16.42 22.49
C ALA A 286 2.58 16.21 23.99
N ASP A 287 2.33 17.19 24.85
CA ASP A 287 2.49 17.09 26.31
C ASP A 287 1.42 16.18 26.97
N SER A 288 0.19 16.18 26.46
CA SER A 288 -0.86 15.27 26.93
C SER A 288 -0.62 13.83 26.49
N SER A 289 -0.23 13.61 25.23
CA SER A 289 0.24 12.32 24.71
C SER A 289 1.47 11.83 25.47
N SER A 290 2.39 12.73 25.83
CA SER A 290 3.55 12.49 26.69
C SER A 290 3.16 11.92 28.06
N HIS A 291 2.18 12.52 28.74
CA HIS A 291 1.68 12.05 30.03
C HIS A 291 0.99 10.69 29.93
N ALA A 292 0.18 10.48 28.88
CA ALA A 292 -0.48 9.20 28.62
C ALA A 292 0.56 8.10 28.29
N LEU A 293 1.56 8.41 27.46
CA LEU A 293 2.67 7.52 27.12
C LEU A 293 3.47 7.11 28.35
N LYS A 294 3.67 8.00 29.33
CA LYS A 294 4.35 7.67 30.60
C LYS A 294 3.54 6.67 31.44
N ALA A 295 2.22 6.80 31.47
CA ALA A 295 1.34 5.87 32.15
C ALA A 295 1.40 4.48 31.47
N ASP A 296 1.38 4.46 30.14
CA ASP A 296 1.46 3.24 29.35
C ASP A 296 2.85 2.58 29.42
N VAL A 297 3.93 3.35 29.47
CA VAL A 297 5.30 2.87 29.75
C VAL A 297 5.38 2.22 31.13
N THR A 298 4.71 2.80 32.12
CA THR A 298 4.63 2.21 33.46
C THR A 298 3.85 0.90 33.43
N ALA A 299 2.75 0.85 32.67
CA ALA A 299 1.97 -0.36 32.45
C ALA A 299 2.79 -1.47 31.75
N LEU A 300 3.54 -1.13 30.70
CA LEU A 300 4.44 -2.05 30.00
C LEU A 300 5.56 -2.57 30.93
N SER A 301 6.17 -1.70 31.74
CA SER A 301 7.16 -2.10 32.75
C SER A 301 6.57 -3.10 33.74
N ASN A 302 5.32 -2.88 34.18
CA ASN A 302 4.62 -3.81 35.07
C ASN A 302 4.29 -5.15 34.39
N LEU A 303 3.84 -5.14 33.13
CA LEU A 303 3.59 -6.35 32.35
C LEU A 303 4.88 -7.16 32.14
N ILE A 304 6.02 -6.51 31.93
CA ILE A 304 7.32 -7.19 31.81
C ILE A 304 7.72 -7.82 33.14
N LYS A 305 7.50 -7.15 34.28
CA LYS A 305 7.73 -7.74 35.61
C LYS A 305 6.83 -8.94 35.88
N GLN A 306 5.58 -8.90 35.42
CA GLN A 306 4.65 -10.03 35.52
C GLN A 306 5.09 -11.19 34.61
N PHE A 307 5.46 -10.88 33.37
CA PHE A 307 6.01 -11.86 32.43
C PHE A 307 7.26 -12.54 33.03
N GLU A 308 8.17 -11.76 33.60
CA GLU A 308 9.35 -12.26 34.30
C GLU A 308 8.93 -13.27 35.36
N ALA A 309 8.06 -12.87 36.29
CA ALA A 309 7.59 -13.73 37.39
C ALA A 309 6.96 -15.04 36.89
N GLU A 310 6.15 -15.01 35.84
CA GLU A 310 5.54 -16.21 35.28
C GLU A 310 6.55 -17.12 34.59
N ILE A 311 7.55 -16.57 33.90
CA ILE A 311 8.64 -17.35 33.32
C ILE A 311 9.44 -18.07 34.41
N ILE A 312 9.76 -17.41 35.54
CA ILE A 312 10.39 -18.06 36.71
C ILE A 312 9.53 -19.24 37.18
N ALA A 313 8.22 -19.04 37.24
CA ALA A 313 7.30 -20.03 37.75
C ALA A 313 7.09 -21.22 36.78
N ILE A 314 7.09 -20.99 35.46
CA ILE A 314 7.08 -22.05 34.44
C ILE A 314 8.33 -22.92 34.59
N GLN A 315 9.51 -22.30 34.71
CA GLN A 315 10.75 -23.06 34.88
C GLN A 315 10.76 -23.89 36.15
N SER A 316 10.27 -23.32 37.26
CA SER A 316 10.18 -24.01 38.54
C SER A 316 9.24 -25.22 38.45
N ALA A 317 8.08 -25.06 37.79
CA ALA A 317 7.13 -26.14 37.54
C ALA A 317 7.68 -27.24 36.60
N ALA A 318 8.40 -26.85 35.55
CA ALA A 318 9.04 -27.81 34.64
C ALA A 318 10.12 -28.63 35.37
N LYS A 319 10.93 -28.00 36.22
CA LYS A 319 11.95 -28.68 37.05
C LYS A 319 11.33 -29.64 38.06
N SER A 320 10.16 -29.33 38.60
CA SER A 320 9.45 -30.23 39.53
C SER A 320 8.64 -31.33 38.84
N GLY A 321 8.62 -31.37 37.50
CA GLY A 321 7.84 -32.33 36.71
C GLY A 321 6.35 -32.00 36.61
N SER A 322 5.92 -30.82 37.08
CA SER A 322 4.52 -30.37 37.02
C SER A 322 4.19 -29.72 35.67
N TRP A 323 4.04 -30.55 34.65
CA TRP A 323 3.77 -30.09 33.27
C TRP A 323 2.41 -29.39 33.11
N SER A 324 1.41 -29.76 33.91
CA SER A 324 0.10 -29.09 33.93
C SER A 324 0.22 -27.65 34.42
N ASP A 325 1.02 -27.41 35.47
CA ASP A 325 1.24 -26.07 36.02
C ASP A 325 2.09 -25.23 35.07
N ALA A 326 3.14 -25.81 34.49
CA ALA A 326 3.95 -25.15 33.47
C ALA A 326 3.10 -24.73 32.26
N ARG A 327 2.16 -25.58 31.82
CA ARG A 327 1.22 -25.27 30.73
C ARG A 327 0.26 -24.15 31.12
N LEU A 328 -0.32 -24.19 32.32
CA LEU A 328 -1.24 -23.14 32.77
C LEU A 328 -0.55 -21.78 32.81
N ARG A 329 0.66 -21.71 33.36
CA ARG A 329 1.46 -20.49 33.41
C ARG A 329 1.92 -20.01 32.04
N TYR A 330 2.17 -20.93 31.11
CA TYR A 330 2.42 -20.58 29.71
C TYR A 330 1.21 -19.88 29.06
N MET A 331 -0.02 -20.28 29.41
CA MET A 331 -1.22 -19.56 28.96
C MET A 331 -1.29 -18.16 29.57
N THR A 332 -0.94 -17.99 30.85
CA THR A 332 -0.82 -16.66 31.48
C THR A 332 0.21 -15.78 30.76
N VAL A 333 1.33 -16.36 30.33
CA VAL A 333 2.33 -15.66 29.51
C VAL A 333 1.73 -15.21 28.17
N ILE A 334 0.93 -16.05 27.50
CA ILE A 334 0.21 -15.66 26.28
C ILE A 334 -0.76 -14.50 26.55
N GLU A 335 -1.47 -14.52 27.68
CA GLU A 335 -2.37 -13.43 28.08
C GLU A 335 -1.61 -12.14 28.35
N ILE A 336 -0.47 -12.19 29.05
CA ILE A 336 0.40 -11.03 29.28
C ILE A 336 0.92 -10.47 27.96
N ILE A 337 1.29 -11.33 27.00
CA ILE A 337 1.67 -10.90 25.64
C ILE A 337 0.48 -10.24 24.93
N GLY A 338 -0.74 -10.76 25.09
CA GLY A 338 -1.96 -10.14 24.60
C GLY A 338 -2.21 -8.76 25.20
N GLN A 339 -2.04 -8.60 26.51
CA GLN A 339 -2.15 -7.33 27.23
C GLN A 339 -1.03 -6.35 26.84
N PHE A 340 0.17 -6.86 26.58
CA PHE A 340 1.30 -6.08 26.08
C PHE A 340 0.99 -5.55 24.68
N GLY A 341 0.45 -6.40 23.81
CA GLY A 341 -0.06 -6.03 22.48
C GLY A 341 -1.19 -4.99 22.57
N ALA A 342 -2.14 -5.16 23.50
CA ALA A 342 -3.23 -4.21 23.72
C ALA A 342 -2.74 -2.87 24.28
N SER A 343 -1.76 -2.87 25.19
CA SER A 343 -1.15 -1.64 25.74
C SER A 343 -0.35 -0.90 24.67
N LEU A 344 0.38 -1.63 23.82
CA LEU A 344 1.03 -1.05 22.65
C LEU A 344 0.01 -0.54 21.62
N GLN A 345 -1.12 -1.22 21.44
CA GLN A 345 -2.23 -0.70 20.62
C GLN A 345 -2.90 0.52 21.23
N GLY A 346 -3.02 0.60 22.56
CA GLY A 346 -3.51 1.80 23.24
C GLY A 346 -2.58 2.98 23.00
N LEU A 347 -1.27 2.77 23.14
CA LEU A 347 -0.23 3.73 22.79
C LEU A 347 -0.34 4.20 21.34
N LEU A 348 -0.54 3.25 20.41
CA LEU A 348 -0.71 3.54 18.99
C LEU A 348 -2.07 4.18 18.67
N GLY A 349 -3.14 3.85 19.40
CA GLY A 349 -4.48 4.40 19.22
C GLY A 349 -4.59 5.83 19.75
N GLN A 350 -3.92 6.13 20.86
CA GLN A 350 -3.72 7.51 21.32
C GLN A 350 -2.90 8.32 20.32
N SER A 351 -1.97 7.68 19.61
CA SER A 351 -1.27 8.31 18.49
C SER A 351 -2.19 8.58 17.31
N ASP A 352 -3.19 7.72 17.05
CA ASP A 352 -4.25 7.91 16.04
C ASP A 352 -5.27 9.01 16.43
N GLU A 353 -5.52 9.22 17.73
CA GLU A 353 -6.37 10.33 18.21
C GLU A 353 -5.62 11.67 18.16
N ALA A 354 -4.37 11.70 18.63
CA ALA A 354 -3.49 12.84 18.42
C ALA A 354 -3.37 13.18 16.92
N LEU A 355 -3.46 12.17 16.07
CA LEU A 355 -3.51 12.29 14.63
C LEU A 355 -4.71 13.01 14.05
N SER A 356 -5.90 12.73 14.58
CA SER A 356 -7.13 13.34 14.06
C SER A 356 -7.11 14.83 14.37
N VAL A 357 -6.63 15.18 15.57
CA VAL A 357 -6.38 16.56 15.98
C VAL A 357 -5.30 17.20 15.11
N LEU A 358 -4.15 16.54 14.89
CA LEU A 358 -3.09 17.06 14.01
C LEU A 358 -3.57 17.30 12.57
N LYS A 359 -4.43 16.43 12.03
CA LYS A 359 -5.05 16.62 10.70
C LYS A 359 -5.95 17.84 10.67
N GLU A 360 -6.81 17.98 11.67
CA GLU A 360 -7.69 19.14 11.80
C GLU A 360 -6.88 20.44 11.87
N LYS A 361 -5.78 20.44 12.64
CA LYS A 361 -4.88 21.58 12.81
C LYS A 361 -4.04 21.88 11.57
N ALA A 362 -3.59 20.87 10.83
CA ALA A 362 -2.92 21.05 9.55
C ALA A 362 -3.86 21.66 8.50
N ALA A 363 -5.12 21.23 8.45
CA ALA A 363 -6.14 21.83 7.58
C ALA A 363 -6.45 23.29 7.98
N GLN A 364 -6.51 23.58 9.29
CA GLN A 364 -6.64 24.95 9.80
C GLN A 364 -5.45 25.83 9.39
N LEU A 365 -4.22 25.31 9.45
CA LEU A 365 -3.02 26.03 8.97
C LEU A 365 -3.04 26.32 7.47
N GLN A 366 -3.58 25.41 6.65
CA GLN A 366 -3.73 25.62 5.21
C GLN A 366 -4.77 26.69 4.87
N ALA A 367 -5.84 26.79 5.66
CA ALA A 367 -6.88 27.80 5.46
C ALA A 367 -6.38 29.24 5.73
N LEU A 368 -5.25 29.41 6.40
CA LEU A 368 -4.74 30.72 6.82
C LEU A 368 -4.03 31.54 5.72
N ASN A 369 -3.99 31.08 4.46
CA ASN A 369 -3.40 31.82 3.32
C ASN A 369 -1.98 32.37 3.61
N LEU A 370 -1.17 31.60 4.33
CA LEU A 370 0.17 31.99 4.74
C LEU A 370 1.14 31.94 3.55
N PRO A 371 2.25 32.71 3.57
CA PRO A 371 3.29 32.61 2.56
C PRO A 371 3.80 31.16 2.45
N THR A 372 3.90 30.62 1.23
CA THR A 372 4.22 29.21 0.96
C THR A 372 5.47 28.73 1.68
N LYS A 373 6.50 29.58 1.78
CA LYS A 373 7.75 29.28 2.51
C LYS A 373 7.56 28.97 4.00
N VAL A 374 6.56 29.56 4.64
CA VAL A 374 6.24 29.35 6.06
C VAL A 374 5.48 28.03 6.23
N ILE A 375 4.53 27.75 5.33
CA ILE A 375 3.79 26.48 5.27
C ILE A 375 4.75 25.32 5.03
N ASP A 376 5.65 25.45 4.05
CA ASP A 376 6.62 24.40 3.70
C ASP A 376 7.58 24.14 4.87
N LYS A 377 8.05 25.17 5.56
CA LYS A 377 8.94 25.00 6.71
C LYS A 377 8.24 24.33 7.89
N ALA A 378 7.02 24.76 8.24
CA ALA A 378 6.23 24.15 9.31
C ALA A 378 5.83 22.70 8.96
N LYS A 379 5.43 22.45 7.71
CA LYS A 379 5.16 21.10 7.18
C LYS A 379 6.39 20.22 7.30
N ASN A 380 7.57 20.69 6.86
CA ASN A 380 8.81 19.90 6.90
C ASN A 380 9.24 19.55 8.32
N GLU A 381 9.11 20.48 9.29
CA GLU A 381 9.44 20.21 10.69
C GLU A 381 8.46 19.22 11.34
N LEU A 382 7.15 19.38 11.08
CA LEU A 382 6.12 18.45 11.56
C LEU A 382 6.28 17.06 10.91
N VAL A 383 6.60 17.04 9.62
CA VAL A 383 6.90 15.83 8.86
C VAL A 383 8.14 15.13 9.44
N SER A 384 9.22 15.86 9.69
CA SER A 384 10.44 15.32 10.31
C SER A 384 10.11 14.71 11.67
N LEU A 385 9.37 15.43 12.52
CA LEU A 385 8.98 14.94 13.84
C LEU A 385 8.15 13.66 13.77
N LEU A 386 7.11 13.65 12.93
CA LEU A 386 6.20 12.51 12.76
C LEU A 386 6.90 11.30 12.12
N SER A 387 7.84 11.54 11.20
CA SER A 387 8.72 10.50 10.63
C SER A 387 9.60 9.87 11.69
N GLU A 388 10.23 10.70 12.51
CA GLU A 388 11.17 10.29 13.54
C GLU A 388 10.51 9.48 14.68
N ILE A 389 9.23 9.70 14.97
CA ILE A 389 8.44 8.92 15.93
C ILE A 389 7.72 7.72 15.32
N GLY A 390 7.94 7.42 14.03
CA GLY A 390 7.35 6.27 13.35
C GLY A 390 5.86 6.42 13.01
N LEU A 391 5.32 7.64 12.99
CA LEU A 391 3.96 7.97 12.54
C LEU A 391 3.90 8.32 11.05
N GLN A 392 4.89 7.87 10.28
CA GLN A 392 5.03 8.12 8.85
C GLN A 392 3.79 7.84 7.99
N PRO A 393 3.05 6.72 8.18
CA PRO A 393 1.90 6.38 7.34
C PRO A 393 0.74 7.39 7.41
N VAL A 394 0.81 8.31 8.36
CA VAL A 394 -0.20 9.34 8.57
C VAL A 394 0.05 10.51 7.62
N LEU A 395 1.29 10.96 7.54
CA LEU A 395 1.70 12.03 6.63
C LEU A 395 1.42 11.63 5.18
N ASP A 396 1.69 10.35 4.87
CA ASP A 396 1.55 9.81 3.53
C ASP A 396 0.09 9.74 3.06
N ARG A 397 -0.91 9.95 3.95
CA ARG A 397 -2.34 10.05 3.60
C ARG A 397 -2.82 11.48 3.38
N ILE A 398 -2.18 12.47 3.98
CA ILE A 398 -2.57 13.89 3.84
C ILE A 398 -2.02 14.46 2.53
N ASP A 399 -0.89 13.94 2.05
CA ASP A 399 -0.18 14.49 0.89
C ASP A 399 -0.76 14.02 -0.46
N THR A 400 -1.52 12.91 -0.50
CA THR A 400 -1.95 12.28 -1.77
C THR A 400 -2.95 13.11 -2.58
N GLU A 401 -3.86 13.83 -1.91
CA GLU A 401 -4.81 14.73 -2.57
C GLU A 401 -4.13 15.99 -3.11
N LEU A 402 -3.04 16.41 -2.45
CA LEU A 402 -2.25 17.59 -2.75
C LEU A 402 -1.18 17.36 -3.84
N LEU A 403 -1.03 16.11 -4.31
CA LEU A 403 -0.03 15.78 -5.32
C LEU A 403 -0.30 16.53 -6.63
N GLN A 404 0.68 17.32 -7.05
CA GLN A 404 0.69 17.98 -8.35
C GLN A 404 1.58 17.20 -9.31
N PHE A 405 1.16 17.09 -10.56
CA PHE A 405 2.00 16.50 -11.59
C PHE A 405 3.22 17.36 -11.85
N ALA A 406 4.37 16.71 -12.05
CA ALA A 406 5.54 17.37 -12.60
C ALA A 406 5.25 17.84 -14.04
N ASP A 407 5.95 18.88 -14.49
CA ASP A 407 5.85 19.39 -15.87
C ASP A 407 6.19 18.32 -16.91
N ALA A 408 7.00 17.32 -16.52
CA ALA A 408 7.38 16.19 -17.36
C ALA A 408 6.23 15.22 -17.70
N VAL A 409 5.10 15.28 -16.98
CA VAL A 409 3.91 14.45 -17.22
C VAL A 409 3.13 15.02 -18.41
N LYS A 410 2.94 14.21 -19.44
CA LYS A 410 2.34 14.62 -20.72
C LYS A 410 0.85 14.86 -20.59
N LYS A 411 0.37 15.84 -21.35
CA LYS A 411 -1.05 16.05 -21.62
C LYS A 411 -1.42 15.22 -22.85
N HIS A 412 -2.28 14.22 -22.67
CA HIS A 412 -2.80 13.40 -23.76
C HIS A 412 -4.18 13.87 -24.17
N SER A 413 -4.48 13.85 -25.47
CA SER A 413 -5.89 13.86 -25.89
C SER A 413 -6.53 12.52 -25.52
N ILE A 414 -7.85 12.50 -25.37
CA ILE A 414 -8.58 11.29 -24.98
C ILE A 414 -8.34 10.12 -25.96
N ASP A 415 -8.16 10.40 -27.26
CA ASP A 415 -7.91 9.36 -28.26
C ASP A 415 -6.43 8.91 -28.34
N SER A 416 -5.50 9.73 -27.84
CA SER A 416 -4.05 9.47 -27.89
C SER A 416 -3.48 8.94 -26.56
N ILE A 417 -4.29 8.88 -25.50
CA ILE A 417 -3.86 8.34 -24.21
C ILE A 417 -3.50 6.85 -24.35
N PRO A 418 -2.33 6.39 -23.87
CA PRO A 418 -2.01 4.96 -23.88
C PRO A 418 -3.10 4.14 -23.17
N THR A 419 -3.48 2.99 -23.73
CA THR A 419 -4.48 2.09 -23.12
C THR A 419 -3.90 1.24 -22.00
N SER A 420 -2.58 1.15 -21.91
CA SER A 420 -1.89 0.46 -20.83
C SER A 420 -0.51 1.04 -20.55
N ALA A 421 -0.05 0.86 -19.32
CA ALA A 421 1.31 1.13 -18.87
C ALA A 421 1.73 0.11 -17.82
N SER A 422 3.03 -0.02 -17.62
CA SER A 422 3.62 -0.89 -16.60
C SER A 422 4.55 -0.07 -15.72
N LEU A 423 4.23 0.01 -14.43
CA LEU A 423 5.03 0.68 -13.42
C LEU A 423 5.80 -0.36 -12.62
N SER A 424 7.10 -0.47 -12.83
CA SER A 424 7.95 -1.33 -12.01
C SER A 424 8.31 -0.61 -10.70
N LEU A 425 8.01 -1.23 -9.55
CA LEU A 425 8.44 -0.67 -8.26
C LEU A 425 9.95 -0.79 -8.05
N LEU A 426 10.64 -1.60 -8.85
CA LEU A 426 12.10 -1.69 -8.84
C LEU A 426 12.75 -0.36 -9.26
N THR A 427 12.18 0.31 -10.27
CA THR A 427 12.67 1.60 -10.81
C THR A 427 12.03 2.81 -10.15
N ALA A 428 11.29 2.60 -9.05
CA ALA A 428 10.66 3.66 -8.27
C ALA A 428 11.62 4.29 -7.23
N GLY A 429 12.88 3.83 -7.19
CA GLY A 429 13.92 4.26 -6.26
C GLY A 429 13.90 3.51 -4.92
N ASN A 430 14.63 4.05 -3.93
CA ASN A 430 14.68 3.50 -2.58
C ASN A 430 13.30 3.51 -1.92
N ARG A 431 12.96 2.42 -1.24
CA ARG A 431 11.63 2.20 -0.67
C ARG A 431 11.73 1.30 0.54
N SER A 432 10.87 1.54 1.51
CA SER A 432 10.78 0.78 2.75
C SER A 432 9.35 0.28 2.96
N PRO A 433 9.16 -0.84 3.68
CA PRO A 433 7.82 -1.27 4.08
C PRO A 433 7.06 -0.15 4.78
N GLY A 434 5.84 0.14 4.30
CA GLY A 434 5.00 1.23 4.79
C GLY A 434 4.95 2.47 3.87
N ASP A 435 5.94 2.64 2.97
CA ASP A 435 5.88 3.65 1.92
C ASP A 435 4.69 3.37 0.98
N SER A 436 4.23 4.39 0.24
CA SER A 436 3.11 4.23 -0.69
C SER A 436 3.49 4.63 -2.11
N VAL A 437 2.91 3.96 -3.10
CA VAL A 437 2.88 4.43 -4.49
C VAL A 437 1.48 4.94 -4.81
N VAL A 438 1.40 6.14 -5.38
CA VAL A 438 0.15 6.79 -5.76
C VAL A 438 0.09 6.87 -7.27
N ILE A 439 -0.97 6.33 -7.87
CA ILE A 439 -1.26 6.45 -9.30
C ILE A 439 -2.45 7.38 -9.44
N LYS A 440 -2.22 8.55 -10.04
CA LYS A 440 -3.22 9.61 -10.16
C LYS A 440 -3.53 9.87 -11.63
N MET A 441 -4.80 10.10 -11.93
CA MET A 441 -5.27 10.53 -13.23
C MET A 441 -6.20 11.74 -13.11
N THR A 442 -5.99 12.75 -13.95
CA THR A 442 -6.78 13.99 -14.00
C THR A 442 -7.21 14.29 -15.43
N TYR A 443 -8.23 15.11 -15.57
CA TYR A 443 -8.60 15.73 -16.83
C TYR A 443 -8.68 17.25 -16.66
N GLY A 444 -8.46 17.98 -17.74
CA GLY A 444 -8.59 19.43 -17.77
C GLY A 444 -8.83 19.92 -19.19
N SER A 445 -8.96 21.23 -19.34
CA SER A 445 -8.96 21.89 -20.64
C SER A 445 -8.14 23.17 -20.55
N ASP A 446 -7.91 23.85 -21.67
CA ASP A 446 -7.14 25.11 -21.65
C ASP A 446 -7.81 26.17 -20.76
N ASP A 447 -9.14 26.16 -20.70
CA ASP A 447 -9.96 27.12 -19.93
C ASP A 447 -10.40 26.63 -18.54
N LYS A 448 -10.08 25.39 -18.14
CA LYS A 448 -10.54 24.81 -16.86
C LYS A 448 -9.41 24.14 -16.09
N PRO A 449 -9.34 24.33 -14.75
CA PRO A 449 -8.34 23.66 -13.93
C PRO A 449 -8.51 22.15 -13.98
N GLU A 450 -7.39 21.45 -13.76
CA GLU A 450 -7.39 19.99 -13.72
C GLU A 450 -8.28 19.47 -12.59
N SER A 451 -9.16 18.54 -12.93
CA SER A 451 -10.05 17.84 -12.01
C SER A 451 -9.63 16.37 -11.90
N MET A 452 -9.66 15.83 -10.68
CA MET A 452 -9.27 14.45 -10.44
C MET A 452 -10.30 13.49 -11.03
N LEU A 453 -9.84 12.56 -11.86
CA LEU A 453 -10.67 11.46 -12.37
C LEU A 453 -10.63 10.30 -11.39
N GLN A 454 -9.42 9.85 -11.07
CA GLN A 454 -9.20 8.67 -10.24
C GLN A 454 -7.83 8.73 -9.58
N SER A 455 -7.72 8.15 -8.39
CA SER A 455 -6.47 8.02 -7.65
C SER A 455 -6.44 6.69 -6.92
N TYR A 456 -5.32 5.97 -7.02
CA TYR A 456 -5.02 4.79 -6.25
C TYR A 456 -3.82 5.09 -5.36
N GLN A 457 -3.91 4.75 -4.08
CA GLN A 457 -2.81 4.74 -3.13
C GLN A 457 -2.55 3.30 -2.70
N LEU A 458 -1.41 2.76 -3.13
CA LEU A 458 -1.01 1.39 -2.90
C LEU A 458 0.11 1.39 -1.86
N ALA A 459 -0.17 0.86 -0.66
CA ALA A 459 0.82 0.71 0.38
C ALA A 459 1.78 -0.44 0.03
N MET A 460 3.08 -0.18 0.08
CA MET A 460 4.12 -1.14 -0.27
C MET A 460 4.60 -1.90 0.98
N TYR A 461 4.58 -3.23 0.91
CA TYR A 461 5.12 -4.11 1.94
C TYR A 461 5.87 -5.27 1.28
N GLN A 462 6.84 -5.88 1.96
CA GLN A 462 7.36 -7.19 1.53
C GLN A 462 6.31 -8.26 1.84
N VAL A 463 5.30 -8.44 0.99
CA VAL A 463 4.17 -9.32 1.28
C VAL A 463 4.61 -10.77 1.22
N LEU A 464 5.50 -11.12 0.29
CA LEU A 464 5.99 -12.49 0.16
C LEU A 464 6.85 -12.93 1.37
N PRO A 465 6.95 -14.25 1.62
CA PRO A 465 7.82 -14.78 2.67
C PRO A 465 9.27 -14.35 2.47
N HIS A 466 9.91 -13.85 3.52
CA HIS A 466 11.25 -13.28 3.43
C HIS A 466 12.04 -13.47 4.73
N THR A 467 13.34 -13.24 4.69
CA THR A 467 14.17 -13.11 5.89
C THR A 467 14.58 -11.67 6.12
N LYS A 468 14.64 -11.27 7.39
CA LYS A 468 15.01 -9.93 7.83
C LYS A 468 16.06 -10.03 8.92
N SER A 469 17.09 -9.20 8.84
CA SER A 469 18.03 -8.99 9.93
C SER A 469 17.56 -7.81 10.78
N VAL A 470 17.61 -7.96 12.09
CA VAL A 470 17.24 -6.91 13.04
C VAL A 470 18.30 -6.83 14.11
N ILE A 471 18.93 -5.67 14.23
CA ILE A 471 19.89 -5.36 15.29
C ILE A 471 19.15 -4.50 16.31
N LEU A 472 19.12 -4.95 17.55
CA LEU A 472 18.46 -4.22 18.64
C LEU A 472 19.07 -4.57 20.00
N PRO A 473 18.93 -3.67 20.99
CA PRO A 473 19.23 -4.00 22.37
C PRO A 473 18.19 -4.98 22.92
N ILE A 474 18.66 -6.08 23.49
CA ILE A 474 17.84 -6.97 24.30
C ILE A 474 18.12 -6.74 25.76
N PHE A 475 17.14 -7.06 26.58
CA PHE A 475 17.26 -7.20 28.01
C PHE A 475 17.31 -8.70 28.27
N ALA A 476 18.46 -9.19 28.72
CA ALA A 476 18.68 -10.61 28.98
C ALA A 476 18.75 -10.90 30.48
N GLN A 477 18.08 -11.98 30.88
CA GLN A 477 18.10 -12.50 32.24
C GLN A 477 18.84 -13.84 32.25
N THR A 478 20.03 -13.85 32.85
CA THR A 478 20.88 -15.04 32.96
C THR A 478 20.59 -15.81 34.26
N GLN A 479 20.75 -17.13 34.23
CA GLN A 479 20.65 -17.94 35.44
C GLN A 479 21.95 -17.82 36.28
N THR A 480 21.84 -17.51 37.56
CA THR A 480 22.96 -17.53 38.53
C THR A 480 22.76 -18.65 39.55
N GLY A 481 23.29 -19.85 39.24
CA GLY A 481 23.19 -21.02 40.12
C GLY A 481 21.86 -21.77 39.95
N ALA A 482 21.52 -22.66 40.89
CA ALA A 482 20.42 -23.60 40.72
C ALA A 482 19.04 -22.93 40.56
N ASN A 483 18.80 -21.77 41.19
CA ASN A 483 17.46 -21.15 41.27
C ASN A 483 17.41 -19.61 41.34
N ASN A 484 18.52 -18.87 41.18
CA ASN A 484 18.48 -17.40 41.22
C ASN A 484 18.64 -16.82 39.82
N LEU A 485 17.62 -16.11 39.34
CA LEU A 485 17.71 -15.34 38.10
C LEU A 485 18.30 -13.96 38.38
N THR A 486 19.17 -13.47 37.49
CA THR A 486 19.69 -12.10 37.59
C THR A 486 18.61 -11.09 37.21
N ARG A 487 18.80 -9.80 37.54
CA ARG A 487 18.02 -8.74 36.87
C ARG A 487 18.27 -8.79 35.36
N PHE A 488 17.29 -8.35 34.59
CA PHE A 488 17.45 -8.09 33.17
C PHE A 488 18.55 -7.06 32.95
N ARG A 489 19.59 -7.43 32.19
CA ARG A 489 20.69 -6.53 31.80
C ARG A 489 20.63 -6.31 30.30
N ILE A 490 20.88 -5.08 29.87
CA ILE A 490 20.93 -4.77 28.45
C ILE A 490 22.13 -5.47 27.79
N ALA A 491 21.93 -5.95 26.57
CA ALA A 491 22.94 -6.56 25.73
C ALA A 491 22.63 -6.22 24.26
N PRO A 492 23.64 -5.93 23.42
CA PRO A 492 23.40 -5.81 22.00
C PRO A 492 23.08 -7.19 21.42
N SER A 493 22.15 -7.24 20.48
CA SER A 493 21.78 -8.48 19.81
C SER A 493 21.51 -8.29 18.32
N TYR A 494 21.64 -9.39 17.61
CA TYR A 494 21.34 -9.55 16.22
C TYR A 494 20.33 -10.70 16.07
N SER A 495 19.19 -10.42 15.46
CA SER A 495 18.15 -11.40 15.15
C SER A 495 18.06 -11.61 13.65
N TRP A 496 18.11 -12.86 13.21
CA TRP A 496 17.78 -13.28 11.85
C TRP A 496 16.40 -13.94 11.86
N LEU A 497 15.43 -13.27 11.26
CA LEU A 497 14.00 -13.60 11.36
C LEU A 497 13.47 -14.06 10.02
N TYR A 498 12.79 -15.20 10.01
CA TYR A 498 11.88 -15.57 8.94
C TYR A 498 10.52 -14.89 9.18
N LYS A 499 10.03 -14.20 8.15
CA LYS A 499 8.72 -13.58 8.10
C LYS A 499 7.85 -14.36 7.10
N PRO A 500 6.71 -14.92 7.54
CA PRO A 500 5.77 -15.55 6.63
C PRO A 500 5.10 -14.50 5.73
N GLU A 501 4.25 -14.98 4.83
CA GLU A 501 3.46 -14.14 3.94
C GLU A 501 2.61 -13.14 4.74
N GLY A 502 2.64 -11.88 4.30
CA GLY A 502 1.88 -10.77 4.86
C GLY A 502 0.44 -10.72 4.33
N SER A 503 -0.37 -9.85 4.94
CA SER A 503 -1.72 -9.58 4.47
C SER A 503 -1.73 -8.62 3.29
N ARG A 504 -2.53 -8.91 2.27
CA ARG A 504 -2.88 -7.95 1.21
C ARG A 504 -4.13 -7.11 1.52
N ALA A 505 -4.81 -7.43 2.63
CA ALA A 505 -6.10 -6.86 2.99
C ALA A 505 -6.03 -5.79 4.09
N SER A 506 -4.99 -5.80 4.92
CA SER A 506 -4.88 -4.87 6.06
C SER A 506 -3.44 -4.42 6.29
N VAL A 507 -3.26 -3.10 6.29
CA VAL A 507 -1.99 -2.43 6.63
C VAL A 507 -1.65 -2.70 8.09
N GLN A 508 -2.66 -2.68 8.96
CA GLN A 508 -2.52 -2.99 10.39
C GLN A 508 -2.09 -4.44 10.62
N ALA A 509 -2.55 -5.39 9.80
CA ALA A 509 -2.08 -6.77 9.87
C ALA A 509 -0.59 -6.89 9.56
N ASN A 510 -0.12 -6.22 8.50
CA ASN A 510 1.31 -6.21 8.17
C ASN A 510 2.17 -5.48 9.20
N ARG A 511 1.64 -4.43 9.83
CA ARG A 511 2.37 -3.62 10.80
C ARG A 511 2.39 -4.24 12.20
N PHE A 512 1.25 -4.72 12.67
CA PHE A 512 1.10 -5.12 14.08
C PHE A 512 1.12 -6.63 14.27
N PHE A 513 0.47 -7.36 13.38
CA PHE A 513 0.25 -8.79 13.55
C PHE A 513 1.18 -9.66 12.72
N ARG A 514 2.23 -9.06 12.14
CA ARG A 514 3.23 -9.78 11.39
C ARG A 514 4.31 -10.36 12.30
N PHE A 515 4.08 -11.59 12.74
CA PHE A 515 5.03 -12.33 13.52
C PHE A 515 6.24 -12.76 12.68
N GLY A 516 7.39 -12.91 13.34
CA GLY A 516 8.56 -13.56 12.75
C GLY A 516 9.19 -14.52 13.74
N VAL A 517 9.84 -15.55 13.23
CA VAL A 517 10.53 -16.56 14.04
C VAL A 517 11.95 -16.72 13.53
N GLY A 518 12.91 -16.97 14.39
CA GLY A 518 14.28 -17.15 13.93
C GLY A 518 15.31 -17.32 15.02
N LEU A 519 16.54 -16.91 14.69
CA LEU A 519 17.71 -17.05 15.55
C LEU A 519 18.15 -15.68 16.06
N ASN A 520 18.52 -15.62 17.34
CA ASN A 520 19.12 -14.44 17.96
C ASN A 520 20.55 -14.77 18.41
N VAL A 521 21.46 -13.85 18.16
CA VAL A 521 22.83 -13.86 18.66
C VAL A 521 23.02 -12.61 19.51
N ALA A 522 23.45 -12.78 20.75
CA ALA A 522 23.59 -11.69 21.70
C ALA A 522 25.00 -11.66 22.31
N MET A 523 25.50 -10.47 22.62
CA MET A 523 26.75 -10.30 23.39
C MET A 523 26.39 -10.01 24.85
N LEU A 524 26.37 -11.07 25.66
CA LEU A 524 25.93 -11.01 27.04
C LEU A 524 27.09 -10.63 27.97
N PRO A 525 26.87 -9.71 28.93
CA PRO A 525 27.92 -9.33 29.88
C PRO A 525 28.28 -10.51 30.79
N ALA A 526 29.54 -10.96 30.77
CA ALA A 526 30.00 -12.00 31.68
C ALA A 526 30.55 -11.40 32.98
N GLY A 527 29.68 -11.34 34.00
CA GLY A 527 30.11 -11.07 35.37
C GLY A 527 30.86 -9.74 35.57
N SER A 528 31.77 -9.72 36.55
CA SER A 528 32.59 -8.56 36.97
C SER A 528 33.72 -8.21 36.02
N ASP A 529 34.08 -9.11 35.10
CA ASP A 529 35.32 -9.04 34.35
C ASP A 529 35.14 -8.37 32.98
N ASN A 530 33.95 -7.84 32.69
CA ASN A 530 33.57 -7.09 31.48
C ASN A 530 33.83 -7.80 30.14
N LEU A 531 34.16 -9.09 30.14
CA LEU A 531 34.23 -9.89 28.92
C LEU A 531 32.82 -10.24 28.47
N ASN A 532 32.48 -9.91 27.23
CA ASN A 532 31.21 -10.34 26.65
C ASN A 532 31.29 -11.80 26.24
N THR A 533 30.21 -12.52 26.50
CA THR A 533 30.02 -13.92 26.11
C THR A 533 28.94 -14.01 25.06
N VAL A 534 29.11 -14.92 24.10
CA VAL A 534 28.14 -15.07 23.02
C VAL A 534 26.98 -15.93 23.49
N GLY A 535 25.76 -15.39 23.35
CA GLY A 535 24.52 -16.12 23.48
C GLY A 535 23.94 -16.45 22.12
N VAL A 536 23.41 -17.65 21.94
CA VAL A 536 22.62 -18.03 20.75
C VAL A 536 21.27 -18.55 21.19
N GLY A 537 20.19 -18.10 20.55
CA GLY A 537 18.84 -18.47 20.97
C GLY A 537 17.82 -18.45 19.85
N LEU A 538 16.62 -18.90 20.21
CA LEU A 538 15.42 -18.78 19.39
C LEU A 538 14.72 -17.47 19.74
N VAL A 539 14.23 -16.78 18.72
CA VAL A 539 13.49 -15.53 18.85
C VAL A 539 12.17 -15.61 18.13
N VAL A 540 11.15 -15.04 18.76
CA VAL A 540 9.90 -14.66 18.12
C VAL A 540 9.78 -13.14 18.15
N SER A 541 9.26 -12.57 17.08
CA SER A 541 9.09 -11.13 16.90
C SER A 541 7.62 -10.82 16.59
N GLY A 542 7.17 -9.63 16.99
CA GLY A 542 5.85 -9.10 16.65
C GLY A 542 5.90 -7.58 16.50
N LEU A 543 4.78 -6.98 16.08
CA LEU A 543 4.65 -5.53 15.90
C LEU A 543 5.76 -4.93 15.01
N ASP A 544 5.99 -5.51 13.82
CA ASP A 544 7.09 -5.13 12.91
C ASP A 544 8.47 -5.09 13.58
N ASP A 545 8.74 -6.10 14.41
CA ASP A 545 9.98 -6.26 15.15
C ASP A 545 10.22 -5.24 16.26
N ILE A 546 9.21 -4.43 16.61
CA ILE A 546 9.23 -3.57 17.81
C ILE A 546 9.44 -4.43 19.05
N VAL A 547 8.87 -5.63 19.08
CA VAL A 547 8.96 -6.53 20.23
C VAL A 547 9.57 -7.85 19.80
N GLN A 548 10.58 -8.29 20.54
CA GLN A 548 11.17 -9.61 20.41
C GLN A 548 11.18 -10.33 21.75
N LEU A 549 10.88 -11.61 21.75
CA LEU A 549 10.94 -12.47 22.91
C LEU A 549 11.72 -13.72 22.53
N GLY A 550 12.54 -14.22 23.43
CA GLY A 550 13.28 -15.43 23.12
C GLY A 550 13.94 -16.10 24.30
N TYR A 551 14.48 -17.27 23.98
CA TYR A 551 15.26 -18.08 24.90
C TYR A 551 16.52 -18.54 24.20
N GLY A 552 17.64 -18.38 24.88
CA GLY A 552 18.94 -18.74 24.35
C GLY A 552 19.84 -19.41 25.36
N PHE A 553 21.02 -19.75 24.88
CA PHE A 553 22.08 -20.37 25.64
C PHE A 553 23.33 -19.50 25.57
N ASN A 554 23.83 -19.08 26.73
CA ASN A 554 25.10 -18.39 26.87
C ASN A 554 26.22 -19.43 26.86
N THR A 555 27.05 -19.42 25.81
CA THR A 555 28.10 -20.42 25.62
C THR A 555 29.26 -20.25 26.60
N GLY A 556 29.58 -19.02 26.99
CA GLY A 556 30.67 -18.74 27.93
C GLY A 556 30.33 -19.07 29.39
N GLN A 557 29.05 -19.04 29.76
CA GLN A 557 28.59 -19.38 31.11
C GLN A 557 27.97 -20.77 31.21
N ASN A 558 27.75 -21.45 30.08
CA ASN A 558 27.06 -22.75 29.98
C ASN A 558 25.65 -22.73 30.62
N LYS A 559 24.87 -21.67 30.34
CA LYS A 559 23.57 -21.44 30.97
C LYS A 559 22.53 -20.86 30.01
N GLY A 560 21.27 -21.23 30.24
CA GLY A 560 20.13 -20.64 29.56
C GLY A 560 19.87 -19.20 29.99
N TYR A 561 19.30 -18.40 29.09
CA TYR A 561 18.82 -17.04 29.38
C TYR A 561 17.53 -16.77 28.61
N PHE A 562 16.64 -15.98 29.22
CA PHE A 562 15.52 -15.37 28.50
C PHE A 562 15.88 -13.96 28.11
N PHE A 563 15.23 -13.47 27.06
CA PHE A 563 15.38 -12.07 26.69
C PHE A 563 14.11 -11.45 26.13
N VAL A 564 14.04 -10.14 26.31
CA VAL A 564 13.05 -9.25 25.70
C VAL A 564 13.81 -8.19 24.90
N GLY A 565 13.52 -8.07 23.62
CA GLY A 565 14.02 -7.02 22.75
C GLY A 565 12.96 -5.95 22.51
N LEU A 566 13.35 -4.68 22.61
CA LEU A 566 12.45 -3.56 22.32
C LEU A 566 13.10 -2.58 21.36
N ARG A 567 12.56 -2.51 20.14
CA ARG A 567 12.93 -1.53 19.12
C ARG A 567 11.95 -0.37 19.18
N LEU A 568 12.24 0.61 20.02
CA LEU A 568 11.43 1.81 20.13
C LEU A 568 11.83 2.84 19.07
N PRO A 569 10.87 3.57 18.49
CA PRO A 569 11.18 4.80 17.77
C PRO A 569 11.99 5.71 18.69
N LEU A 570 13.07 6.31 18.18
CA LEU A 570 13.97 7.18 18.95
C LEU A 570 14.77 6.49 20.08
N ALA A 571 14.97 5.18 19.98
CA ALA A 571 15.94 4.47 20.80
C ALA A 571 17.25 5.30 20.87
N PRO A 572 17.92 5.35 22.04
CA PRO A 572 19.10 6.17 22.25
C PRO A 572 20.33 5.72 21.45
N PHE A 573 20.20 4.96 20.38
CA PHE A 573 21.33 4.38 19.67
C PHE A 573 21.14 4.55 18.16
#